data_AF-A0A450U5U2-F1
#
_entry.id   AF-A0A450U5U2-F1
#
_cell.length_a   1.000
_cell.length_b   1.000
_cell.length_c   1.000
_cell.angle_alpha   90.00
_cell.angle_beta   90.00
_cell.angle_gamma   90.00
#
_symmetry.space_group_name_H-M   'P 1'
#
loop_
_entity.id
_entity.type
_entity.pdbx_description
1 polymer ?
#
loop_
_entity_poly.entity_id
_entity_poly.type
_entity_poly.pdbx_seq_one_letter_code
_entity_poly.pdbx_strand_id
1 'polypeptide(L)'
;MGLYGIASTNYEAALDRVENRMGALASQLATTDDEAFKQFIRQIHRIQRMEILLEPNLLWPFQGHSVFASLFIEEQNPEILQWTRQTIESWKGRLAGVNLFRINLSGARLSRANLSEAGLPGANLSGAELLAVNLSGTNFHGANLSGANLYKADLSGTYLWISKPFWGKS
;
A
#
# COMPACT_ATOMS: atom_id res chain seq x y z
N MET A 1 -24.31 -21.86 14.58
CA MET A 1 -22.94 -22.09 15.11
C MET A 1 -22.00 -22.75 14.10
N GLY A 2 -22.40 -23.75 13.29
CA GLY A 2 -21.46 -24.46 12.39
C GLY A 2 -21.02 -23.74 11.10
N LEU A 3 -21.86 -22.88 10.50
CA LEU A 3 -21.52 -22.19 9.24
C LEU A 3 -20.55 -21.02 9.41
N TYR A 4 -20.55 -20.38 10.58
CA TYR A 4 -19.64 -19.27 10.89
C TYR A 4 -18.18 -19.75 11.03
N GLY A 5 -17.96 -20.93 11.62
CA GLY A 5 -16.62 -21.50 11.78
C GLY A 5 -15.97 -21.94 10.47
N ILE A 6 -16.76 -22.48 9.52
CA ILE A 6 -16.25 -22.92 8.20
C ILE A 6 -15.96 -21.72 7.28
N ALA A 7 -16.79 -20.66 7.35
CA ALA A 7 -16.54 -19.44 6.60
C ALA A 7 -15.30 -18.67 7.11
N SER A 8 -15.10 -18.61 8.44
CA SER A 8 -13.92 -17.99 9.07
C SER A 8 -12.63 -18.70 8.67
N THR A 9 -12.59 -20.03 8.79
CA THR A 9 -11.41 -20.84 8.47
C THR A 9 -11.03 -20.77 6.98
N ASN A 10 -12.01 -20.70 6.09
CA ASN A 10 -11.74 -20.57 4.65
C ASN A 10 -11.23 -19.16 4.27
N TYR A 11 -11.71 -18.13 4.98
CA TYR A 11 -11.24 -16.75 4.81
C TYR A 11 -9.79 -16.62 5.29
N GLU A 12 -9.49 -17.09 6.51
CA GLU A 12 -8.15 -17.11 7.10
C GLU A 12 -7.15 -17.84 6.18
N ALA A 13 -7.51 -19.03 5.70
CA ALA A 13 -6.65 -19.79 4.79
C ALA A 13 -6.43 -19.11 3.42
N ALA A 14 -7.40 -18.34 2.92
CA ALA A 14 -7.24 -17.57 1.69
C ALA A 14 -6.31 -16.36 1.89
N LEU A 15 -6.40 -15.72 3.04
CA LEU A 15 -5.59 -14.58 3.42
C LEU A 15 -4.13 -14.98 3.61
N ASP A 16 -3.87 -16.07 4.33
CA ASP A 16 -2.55 -16.70 4.45
C ASP A 16 -1.91 -16.97 3.07
N ARG A 17 -2.68 -17.44 2.09
CA ARG A 17 -2.16 -17.70 0.74
C ARG A 17 -1.80 -16.42 -0.01
N VAL A 18 -2.57 -15.36 0.17
CA VAL A 18 -2.26 -14.05 -0.40
C VAL A 18 -1.00 -13.50 0.24
N GLU A 19 -0.91 -13.49 1.57
CA GLU A 19 0.27 -13.01 2.29
C GLU A 19 1.54 -13.77 1.89
N ASN A 20 1.47 -15.11 1.81
CA ASN A 20 2.61 -15.93 1.38
C ASN A 20 3.04 -15.64 -0.06
N ARG A 21 2.10 -15.53 -1.02
CA ARG A 21 2.42 -15.17 -2.41
C ARG A 21 3.01 -13.76 -2.50
N MET A 22 2.45 -12.82 -1.75
CA MET A 22 2.87 -11.43 -1.75
C MET A 22 4.24 -11.25 -1.07
N GLY A 23 4.52 -11.99 0.00
CA GLY A 23 5.84 -12.04 0.65
C GLY A 23 6.91 -12.67 -0.25
N ALA A 24 6.57 -13.73 -0.99
CA ALA A 24 7.46 -14.32 -1.99
C ALA A 24 7.76 -13.35 -3.14
N LEU A 25 6.72 -12.70 -3.69
CA LEU A 25 6.88 -11.67 -4.73
C LEU A 25 7.71 -10.48 -4.24
N ALA A 26 7.45 -10.02 -3.01
CA ALA A 26 8.21 -8.93 -2.43
C ALA A 26 9.70 -9.29 -2.27
N SER A 27 9.99 -10.52 -1.85
CA SER A 27 11.35 -11.03 -1.72
C SER A 27 12.05 -11.18 -3.07
N GLN A 28 11.32 -11.58 -4.13
CA GLN A 28 11.86 -11.68 -5.48
C GLN A 28 12.14 -10.30 -6.08
N LEU A 29 11.18 -9.38 -6.00
CA LEU A 29 11.31 -8.00 -6.50
C LEU A 29 12.36 -7.18 -5.74
N ALA A 30 12.74 -7.62 -4.54
CA ALA A 30 13.86 -7.05 -3.81
C ALA A 30 15.21 -7.21 -4.55
N THR A 31 15.34 -8.09 -5.54
CA THR A 31 16.65 -8.51 -6.08
C THR A 31 16.89 -8.39 -7.59
N THR A 32 15.88 -8.21 -8.45
CA THR A 32 16.10 -8.48 -9.89
C THR A 32 15.49 -7.53 -10.94
N ASP A 33 14.54 -6.63 -10.63
CA ASP A 33 14.00 -5.69 -11.63
C ASP A 33 13.33 -4.44 -10.99
N ASP A 34 13.86 -3.25 -11.30
CA ASP A 34 13.39 -1.95 -10.79
C ASP A 34 12.05 -1.50 -11.42
N GLU A 35 11.78 -1.87 -12.67
CA GLU A 35 10.52 -1.53 -13.34
C GLU A 35 9.42 -2.47 -12.85
N ALA A 36 9.68 -3.77 -12.76
CA ALA A 36 8.71 -4.72 -12.18
C ALA A 36 8.33 -4.33 -10.74
N PHE A 37 9.30 -3.87 -9.96
CA PHE A 37 9.07 -3.32 -8.62
C PHE A 37 8.14 -2.10 -8.63
N LYS A 38 8.41 -1.11 -9.48
CA LYS A 38 7.55 0.08 -9.63
C LYS A 38 6.14 -0.27 -10.10
N GLN A 39 6.02 -1.22 -11.01
CA GLN A 39 4.72 -1.69 -11.52
C GLN A 39 3.91 -2.41 -10.44
N PHE A 40 4.56 -3.25 -9.64
CA PHE A 40 3.93 -3.92 -8.51
C PHE A 40 3.41 -2.93 -7.47
N ILE A 41 4.23 -1.95 -7.07
CA ILE A 41 3.81 -0.92 -6.10
C ILE A 41 2.56 -0.16 -6.58
N ARG A 42 2.47 0.15 -7.88
CA ARG A 42 1.30 0.82 -8.47
C ARG A 42 0.01 0.02 -8.28
N GLN A 43 0.08 -1.31 -8.18
CA GLN A 43 -1.10 -2.15 -7.98
C GLN A 43 -1.52 -2.26 -6.51
N ILE A 44 -0.66 -1.93 -5.53
CA ILE A 44 -0.96 -2.14 -4.10
C ILE A 44 -2.24 -1.42 -3.68
N HIS A 45 -2.48 -0.19 -4.13
CA HIS A 45 -3.70 0.54 -3.78
C HIS A 45 -4.98 -0.18 -4.25
N ARG A 46 -4.91 -0.91 -5.37
CA ARG A 46 -6.03 -1.72 -5.88
C ARG A 46 -6.20 -2.99 -5.05
N ILE A 47 -5.10 -3.61 -4.60
CA ILE A 47 -5.13 -4.78 -3.71
C ILE A 47 -5.76 -4.41 -2.37
N GLN A 48 -5.36 -3.27 -1.80
CA GLN A 48 -5.92 -2.67 -0.59
C GLN A 48 -7.43 -2.39 -0.68
N ARG A 49 -7.91 -2.08 -1.89
CA ARG A 49 -9.33 -1.85 -2.18
C ARG A 49 -10.04 -3.07 -2.77
N MET A 50 -9.33 -4.20 -2.89
CA MET A 50 -9.80 -5.41 -3.57
C MET A 50 -10.38 -5.16 -4.99
N GLU A 51 -9.89 -4.13 -5.70
CA GLU A 51 -10.28 -3.79 -7.08
C GLU A 51 -9.62 -4.70 -8.14
N ILE A 52 -8.68 -5.54 -7.74
CA ILE A 52 -8.14 -6.64 -8.53
C ILE A 52 -8.75 -7.91 -7.96
N LEU A 53 -9.56 -8.61 -8.77
CA LEU A 53 -9.99 -9.97 -8.47
C LEU A 53 -8.72 -10.84 -8.31
N LEU A 54 -8.44 -11.26 -7.09
CA LEU A 54 -7.61 -12.45 -6.85
C LEU A 54 -8.24 -13.59 -7.67
N GLU A 55 -7.41 -14.38 -8.36
CA GLU A 55 -7.86 -15.40 -9.31
C GLU A 55 -9.13 -16.15 -8.83
N PRO A 56 -10.12 -16.41 -9.72
CA PRO A 56 -11.43 -16.97 -9.36
C PRO A 56 -11.39 -18.22 -8.47
N ASN A 57 -10.32 -19.00 -8.54
CA ASN A 57 -10.10 -20.22 -7.77
C ASN A 57 -9.96 -19.98 -6.25
N LEU A 58 -9.81 -18.73 -5.80
CA LEU A 58 -9.76 -18.34 -4.38
C LEU A 58 -11.05 -17.68 -3.87
N LEU A 59 -12.02 -17.41 -4.76
CA LEU A 59 -13.31 -16.79 -4.43
C LEU A 59 -14.45 -17.81 -4.27
N TRP A 60 -14.14 -19.10 -4.33
CA TRP A 60 -15.04 -20.15 -3.87
C TRP A 60 -15.06 -20.14 -2.33
N PRO A 61 -16.18 -19.84 -1.63
CA PRO A 61 -17.59 -20.00 -2.04
C PRO A 61 -18.45 -18.71 -2.06
N PHE A 62 -17.90 -17.52 -2.29
CA PHE A 62 -18.64 -16.25 -2.15
C PHE A 62 -19.27 -15.71 -3.44
N GLN A 63 -19.30 -16.50 -4.53
CA GLN A 63 -19.99 -16.10 -5.75
C GLN A 63 -21.51 -16.23 -5.58
N GLY A 64 -22.19 -15.10 -5.30
CA GLY A 64 -23.65 -14.99 -5.44
C GLY A 64 -24.44 -14.33 -4.30
N HIS A 65 -23.82 -13.87 -3.21
CA HIS A 65 -24.58 -13.32 -2.07
C HIS A 65 -24.60 -11.78 -2.05
N SER A 66 -25.76 -11.17 -2.31
CA SER A 66 -25.96 -9.70 -2.31
C SER A 66 -25.92 -9.04 -0.92
N VAL A 67 -25.65 -9.79 0.14
CA VAL A 67 -25.55 -9.28 1.53
C VAL A 67 -24.16 -8.68 1.81
N PHE A 68 -23.17 -8.99 0.98
CA PHE A 68 -21.81 -8.51 1.18
C PHE A 68 -21.63 -7.03 0.78
N ALA A 69 -22.38 -6.54 -0.21
CA ALA A 69 -22.26 -5.16 -0.70
C ALA A 69 -22.62 -4.07 0.33
N SER A 70 -23.39 -4.39 1.37
CA SER A 70 -23.81 -3.45 2.43
C SER A 70 -23.08 -3.64 3.77
N LEU A 71 -22.34 -4.74 3.95
CA LEU A 71 -21.46 -4.99 5.10
C LEU A 71 -20.02 -4.52 4.86
N PHE A 72 -19.64 -4.29 3.60
CA PHE A 72 -18.46 -3.53 3.24
C PHE A 72 -18.75 -2.03 3.36
N ILE A 73 -18.81 -1.55 4.61
CA ILE A 73 -18.22 -0.23 4.89
C ILE A 73 -16.77 -0.31 4.40
N GLU A 74 -16.21 0.79 3.88
CA GLU A 74 -14.86 0.95 3.30
C GLU A 74 -13.69 0.60 4.25
N GLU A 75 -13.84 -0.38 5.13
CA GLU A 75 -12.83 -0.82 6.07
C GLU A 75 -11.86 -1.76 5.33
N GLN A 76 -10.73 -1.19 4.98
CA GLN A 76 -9.57 -1.87 4.42
C GLN A 76 -9.20 -3.09 5.27
N ASN A 77 -8.99 -4.25 4.62
CA ASN A 77 -8.63 -5.48 5.31
C ASN A 77 -7.36 -5.26 6.19
N PRO A 78 -7.44 -5.43 7.51
CA PRO A 78 -6.35 -5.11 8.43
C PRO A 78 -5.08 -5.92 8.18
N GLU A 79 -5.20 -7.16 7.71
CA GLU A 79 -4.05 -8.01 7.38
C GLU A 79 -3.35 -7.50 6.11
N ILE A 80 -4.10 -7.13 5.08
CA ILE A 80 -3.53 -6.50 3.87
C ILE A 80 -2.84 -5.17 4.23
N LEU A 81 -3.41 -4.38 5.14
CA LEU A 81 -2.78 -3.16 5.63
C LEU A 81 -1.48 -3.47 6.38
N GLN A 82 -1.49 -4.46 7.27
CA GLN A 82 -0.31 -4.88 8.01
C GLN A 82 0.79 -5.38 7.07
N TRP A 83 0.45 -6.27 6.14
CA TRP A 83 1.36 -6.74 5.09
C TRP A 83 1.92 -5.59 4.27
N THR A 84 1.08 -4.62 3.87
CA THR A 84 1.52 -3.46 3.08
C THR A 84 2.56 -2.64 3.85
N ARG A 85 2.31 -2.36 5.14
CA ARG A 85 3.25 -1.63 6.00
C ARG A 85 4.58 -2.38 6.09
N GLN A 86 4.54 -3.66 6.46
CA GLN A 86 5.75 -4.48 6.61
C GLN A 86 6.58 -4.50 5.32
N THR A 87 5.91 -4.68 4.18
CA THR A 87 6.56 -4.73 2.87
C THR A 87 7.21 -3.39 2.52
N ILE A 88 6.48 -2.28 2.63
CA ILE A 88 7.01 -0.94 2.33
C ILE A 88 8.12 -0.54 3.32
N GLU A 89 8.00 -0.95 4.58
CA GLU A 89 9.04 -0.76 5.61
C GLU A 89 10.31 -1.56 5.32
N SER A 90 10.21 -2.73 4.70
CA SER A 90 11.39 -3.49 4.25
C SER A 90 12.11 -2.81 3.08
N TRP A 91 11.41 -1.94 2.34
CA TRP A 91 11.90 -1.29 1.13
C TRP A 91 12.27 0.18 1.29
N LYS A 92 12.43 0.68 2.52
CA LYS A 92 12.76 2.09 2.81
C LYS A 92 13.87 2.71 1.96
N GLY A 93 14.84 1.92 1.51
CA GLY A 93 15.95 2.38 0.64
C GLY A 93 15.64 2.45 -0.86
N ARG A 94 14.48 1.95 -1.31
CA ARG A 94 14.09 1.81 -2.73
C ARG A 94 12.80 2.56 -3.08
N LEU A 95 12.27 3.38 -2.18
CA LEU A 95 11.03 4.13 -2.42
C LEU A 95 11.25 5.47 -3.14
N ALA A 96 12.48 5.75 -3.58
CA ALA A 96 12.76 6.94 -4.38
C ALA A 96 12.01 6.85 -5.71
N GLY A 97 11.18 7.84 -5.98
CA GLY A 97 10.43 7.97 -7.21
C GLY A 97 9.39 6.89 -7.52
N VAL A 98 8.94 6.15 -6.51
CA VAL A 98 7.83 5.21 -6.68
C VAL A 98 6.49 5.95 -6.74
N ASN A 99 5.49 5.34 -7.37
CA ASN A 99 4.13 5.86 -7.37
C ASN A 99 3.28 5.12 -6.34
N LEU A 100 2.98 5.81 -5.24
CA LEU A 100 2.19 5.38 -4.09
C LEU A 100 0.79 6.04 -4.10
N PHE A 101 0.23 6.30 -5.29
CA PHE A 101 -1.11 6.86 -5.47
C PHE A 101 -2.15 6.12 -4.63
N ARG A 102 -2.87 6.85 -3.77
CA ARG A 102 -3.94 6.34 -2.89
C ARG A 102 -3.57 5.14 -2.01
N ILE A 103 -2.28 4.89 -1.78
CA ILE A 103 -1.88 3.81 -0.87
C ILE A 103 -2.28 4.15 0.57
N ASN A 104 -2.71 3.16 1.34
CA ASN A 104 -2.89 3.27 2.77
C ASN A 104 -1.64 2.78 3.50
N LEU A 105 -0.93 3.73 4.11
CA LEU A 105 0.25 3.58 4.95
C LEU A 105 0.05 4.21 6.32
N SER A 106 -1.21 4.32 6.78
CA SER A 106 -1.53 4.81 8.12
C SER A 106 -0.72 4.06 9.18
N GLY A 107 -0.07 4.73 10.12
CA GLY A 107 0.74 4.10 11.16
C GLY A 107 2.01 3.37 10.67
N ALA A 108 2.41 3.49 9.39
CA ALA A 108 3.63 2.88 8.89
C ALA A 108 4.88 3.49 9.54
N ARG A 109 5.91 2.67 9.77
CA ARG A 109 7.18 3.11 10.37
C ARG A 109 8.21 3.39 9.30
N LEU A 110 8.20 4.58 8.70
CA LEU A 110 9.06 4.98 7.59
C LEU A 110 10.21 5.93 7.98
N SER A 111 10.57 5.94 9.27
CA SER A 111 11.73 6.68 9.79
C SER A 111 12.99 6.41 8.97
N ARG A 112 13.66 7.47 8.53
CA ARG A 112 14.87 7.48 7.68
C ARG A 112 14.71 6.85 6.29
N ALA A 113 13.49 6.64 5.82
CA ALA A 113 13.26 6.17 4.46
C ALA A 113 13.64 7.23 3.42
N ASN A 114 13.96 6.78 2.20
CA ASN A 114 14.11 7.65 1.05
C ASN A 114 12.86 7.56 0.17
N LEU A 115 12.02 8.59 0.24
CA LEU A 115 10.80 8.79 -0.54
C LEU A 115 10.94 9.98 -1.50
N SER A 116 12.17 10.44 -1.78
CA SER A 116 12.43 11.56 -2.67
C SER A 116 11.76 11.33 -4.02
N GLU A 117 11.14 12.38 -4.55
CA GLU A 117 10.40 12.43 -5.80
C GLU A 117 9.20 11.48 -5.87
N ALA A 118 8.87 10.71 -4.83
CA ALA A 118 7.74 9.79 -4.86
C ALA A 118 6.40 10.49 -5.14
N GLY A 119 5.50 9.78 -5.81
CA GLY A 119 4.11 10.22 -5.96
C GLY A 119 3.27 9.70 -4.82
N LEU A 120 2.79 10.56 -3.91
CA LEU A 120 1.84 10.23 -2.84
C LEU A 120 0.44 10.88 -2.98
N PRO A 121 -0.08 11.17 -4.20
CA PRO A 121 -1.40 11.79 -4.31
C PRO A 121 -2.50 10.90 -3.70
N GLY A 122 -3.29 11.47 -2.80
CA GLY A 122 -4.35 10.77 -2.08
C GLY A 122 -3.88 9.68 -1.11
N ALA A 123 -2.57 9.54 -0.85
CA ALA A 123 -2.06 8.53 0.07
C ALA A 123 -2.50 8.81 1.51
N ASN A 124 -2.82 7.77 2.27
CA ASN A 124 -3.10 7.88 3.69
C ASN A 124 -1.85 7.54 4.51
N LEU A 125 -1.25 8.52 5.15
CA LEU A 125 -0.08 8.42 6.04
C LEU A 125 -0.44 8.83 7.48
N SER A 126 -1.73 8.78 7.85
CA SER A 126 -2.15 9.20 9.18
C SER A 126 -1.43 8.40 10.28
N GLY A 127 -0.88 9.09 11.27
CA GLY A 127 -0.13 8.47 12.37
C GLY A 127 1.19 7.80 11.96
N ALA A 128 1.67 7.95 10.72
CA ALA A 128 2.93 7.33 10.28
C ALA A 128 4.15 7.94 10.99
N GLU A 129 5.15 7.12 11.30
CA GLU A 129 6.45 7.58 11.80
C GLU A 129 7.36 7.94 10.62
N LEU A 130 7.57 9.23 10.37
CA LEU A 130 8.35 9.78 9.26
C LEU A 130 9.58 10.55 9.76
N LEU A 131 10.20 10.07 10.85
CA LEU A 131 11.36 10.72 11.47
C LEU A 131 12.57 10.73 10.52
N ALA A 132 13.11 11.91 10.22
CA ALA A 132 14.28 12.08 9.34
C ALA A 132 14.12 11.42 7.95
N VAL A 133 12.88 11.34 7.45
CA VAL A 133 12.59 10.84 6.10
C VAL A 133 13.04 11.86 5.05
N ASN A 134 13.49 11.39 3.89
CA ASN A 134 13.67 12.24 2.71
C ASN A 134 12.39 12.25 1.88
N LEU A 135 11.71 13.40 1.79
CA LEU A 135 10.50 13.64 0.99
C LEU A 135 10.75 14.76 -0.04
N SER A 136 12.01 15.04 -0.37
CA SER A 136 12.34 16.10 -1.32
C SER A 136 11.68 15.83 -2.69
N GLY A 137 11.04 16.83 -3.28
CA GLY A 137 10.39 16.71 -4.59
C GLY A 137 9.12 15.84 -4.63
N THR A 138 8.61 15.38 -3.48
CA THR A 138 7.44 14.49 -3.40
C THR A 138 6.12 15.22 -3.70
N ASN A 139 5.20 14.54 -4.39
CA ASN A 139 3.81 15.00 -4.59
C ASN A 139 2.89 14.52 -3.45
N PHE A 140 2.33 15.45 -2.67
CA PHE A 140 1.39 15.16 -1.57
C PHE A 140 -0.05 15.59 -1.87
N HIS A 141 -0.42 15.85 -3.12
CA HIS A 141 -1.76 16.34 -3.45
C HIS A 141 -2.87 15.43 -2.87
N GLY A 142 -3.64 15.94 -1.91
CA GLY A 142 -4.72 15.20 -1.27
C GLY A 142 -4.27 14.09 -0.31
N ALA A 143 -2.99 14.01 0.06
CA ALA A 143 -2.50 13.04 1.04
C ALA A 143 -2.97 13.40 2.46
N ASN A 144 -3.27 12.38 3.28
CA ASN A 144 -3.59 12.55 4.69
C ASN A 144 -2.35 12.30 5.55
N LEU A 145 -1.85 13.35 6.22
CA LEU A 145 -0.71 13.29 7.14
C LEU A 145 -1.12 13.50 8.61
N SER A 146 -2.41 13.38 8.93
CA SER A 146 -2.92 13.65 10.28
C SER A 146 -2.22 12.80 11.34
N GLY A 147 -1.58 13.43 12.32
CA GLY A 147 -0.85 12.73 13.38
C GLY A 147 0.48 12.08 12.96
N ALA A 148 0.95 12.28 11.72
CA ALA A 148 2.24 11.77 11.28
C ALA A 148 3.40 12.53 11.95
N ASN A 149 4.45 11.81 12.33
CA ASN A 149 5.65 12.41 12.91
C ASN A 149 6.69 12.74 11.83
N LEU A 150 6.74 14.01 11.40
CA LEU A 150 7.67 14.52 10.39
C LEU A 150 8.93 15.18 10.99
N TYR A 151 9.28 14.90 12.24
CA TYR A 151 10.47 15.51 12.86
C TYR A 151 11.72 15.24 12.02
N LYS A 152 12.49 16.29 11.69
CA LYS A 152 13.67 16.27 10.80
C LYS A 152 13.43 15.77 9.36
N ALA A 153 12.20 15.66 8.90
CA ALA A 153 11.92 15.31 7.51
C ALA A 153 12.42 16.39 6.54
N ASP A 154 12.99 15.99 5.41
CA ASP A 154 13.29 16.90 4.30
C ASP A 154 12.07 17.03 3.39
N LEU A 155 11.42 18.19 3.39
CA LEU A 155 10.25 18.52 2.58
C LEU A 155 10.58 19.50 1.44
N SER A 156 11.85 19.69 1.12
CA SER A 156 12.28 20.64 0.09
C SER A 156 11.68 20.29 -1.28
N GLY A 157 11.13 21.29 -1.99
CA GLY A 157 10.54 21.07 -3.31
C GLY A 157 9.28 20.19 -3.33
N THR A 158 8.67 19.88 -2.18
CA THR A 158 7.36 19.21 -2.15
C THR A 158 6.26 20.09 -2.73
N TYR A 159 5.23 19.45 -3.29
CA TYR A 159 4.08 20.15 -3.86
C TYR A 159 2.76 19.47 -3.52
N LEU A 160 1.69 20.28 -3.47
CA LEU A 160 0.35 19.88 -3.01
C LEU A 160 -0.73 19.99 -4.09
N TRP A 161 -0.35 20.34 -5.32
CA TRP A 161 -1.26 20.45 -6.47
C TRP A 161 -1.06 19.30 -7.44
N ILE A 162 -2.04 19.10 -8.31
CA ILE A 162 -1.90 18.22 -9.46
C ILE A 162 -0.86 18.86 -10.40
N SER A 163 0.39 18.41 -10.31
CA SER A 163 1.41 18.72 -11.32
C SER A 163 1.45 17.61 -12.35
N LYS A 164 1.86 17.94 -13.59
CA LYS A 164 2.22 16.90 -14.55
C LYS A 164 3.34 16.05 -13.95
N PRO A 165 3.24 14.71 -13.98
CA PRO A 165 4.27 13.84 -13.41
C PRO A 165 5.63 14.20 -14.01
N PHE A 166 6.65 14.39 -13.15
CA PHE A 166 8.02 14.64 -13.58
C PHE A 166 8.72 13.36 -14.10
N TRP A 167 8.00 12.23 -14.15
CA TRP A 167 8.46 10.96 -14.74
C TRP A 167 8.55 11.06 -16.27
N GLY A 168 9.51 11.83 -16.75
CA GLY A 168 9.75 12.02 -18.18
C GLY A 168 10.53 13.29 -18.50
N LYS A 169 11.83 13.29 -18.20
CA LYS A 169 12.80 14.05 -19.00
C LYS A 169 13.97 13.15 -19.39
N SER A 170 14.12 13.07 -20.73
CA SER A 170 15.10 12.40 -21.60
C SER A 170 15.21 10.89 -21.48
#